data_AF-A0A2V6Z0Y8-F1
#
_entry.id   AF-A0A2V6Z0Y8-F1
#
_cell.length_a   1.000
_cell.length_b   1.000
_cell.length_c   1.000
_cell.angle_alpha   90.00
_cell.angle_beta   90.00
_cell.angle_gamma   90.00
#
_symmetry.space_group_name_H-M   'P 1'
#
loop_
_entity.id
_entity.type
_entity.pdbx_description
1 polymer ?
#
loop_
_entity_poly.entity_id
_entity_poly.type
_entity_poly.pdbx_seq_one_letter_code
_entity_poly.pdbx_strand_id
1 'polypeptide(L)'
;MESTFIAALAGLTSIGAYFVGARALGLSSTRLGAAVGKMLESVGMTLIFLAANLTTSVLIVLAVRSLTGTFVSAYATDDVVWLGVSLIQGLAFQAWRGSAAESGARDRG
;
A
#
# COMPACT_ATOMS: atom_id res chain seq x y z
N MET A 1 -21.61 10.09 -16.89
CA MET A 1 -22.38 8.83 -16.79
C MET A 1 -21.47 7.67 -16.41
N GLU A 2 -20.32 7.48 -17.06
CA GLU A 2 -19.35 6.41 -16.75
C GLU A 2 -18.82 6.44 -15.31
N SER A 3 -18.40 7.62 -14.81
CA SER A 3 -17.94 7.77 -13.42
C SER A 3 -19.01 7.40 -12.38
N THR A 4 -20.27 7.73 -12.65
CA THR A 4 -21.41 7.37 -11.80
C THR A 4 -21.66 5.86 -11.80
N PHE A 5 -21.51 5.21 -12.96
CA PHE A 5 -21.63 3.77 -13.11
C PHE A 5 -20.49 3.02 -12.37
N ILE A 6 -19.24 3.50 -12.50
CA ILE A 6 -18.09 2.95 -11.77
C ILE A 6 -18.28 3.09 -10.26
N ALA A 7 -18.73 4.26 -9.80
CA ALA A 7 -19.02 4.50 -8.38
C ALA A 7 -20.13 3.57 -7.87
N ALA A 8 -21.19 3.36 -8.66
CA ALA A 8 -22.28 2.45 -8.31
C ALA A 8 -21.80 1.00 -8.22
N LEU A 9 -20.97 0.55 -9.19
CA LEU A 9 -20.35 -0.77 -9.16
C LEU A 9 -19.45 -0.96 -7.94
N ALA A 10 -18.59 0.01 -7.65
CA ALA A 10 -17.72 -0.02 -6.48
C ALA A 10 -18.51 -0.06 -5.17
N GLY A 11 -19.61 0.69 -5.09
CA GLY A 11 -20.53 0.62 -3.95
C GLY A 11 -21.16 -0.76 -3.81
N LEU A 12 -21.65 -1.33 -4.90
CA LEU A 12 -22.30 -2.65 -4.90
C LEU A 12 -21.34 -3.78 -4.52
N THR A 13 -20.11 -3.77 -5.06
CA THR A 13 -19.09 -4.76 -4.70
C THR A 13 -18.63 -4.60 -3.25
N SER A 14 -18.52 -3.37 -2.74
CA SER A 14 -18.22 -3.10 -1.34
C SER A 14 -19.32 -3.62 -0.39
N ILE A 15 -20.59 -3.39 -0.75
CA ILE A 15 -21.74 -3.94 -0.01
C ILE A 15 -21.71 -5.47 -0.03
N GLY A 16 -21.46 -6.07 -1.19
CA GLY A 16 -21.29 -7.52 -1.32
C GLY A 16 -20.19 -8.06 -0.40
N ALA A 17 -19.01 -7.43 -0.41
CA ALA A 17 -17.90 -7.80 0.47
C ALA A 17 -18.26 -7.67 1.96
N TYR A 18 -19.00 -6.62 2.35
CA TYR A 18 -19.50 -6.46 3.72
C TYR A 18 -20.45 -7.61 4.11
N PHE A 19 -21.41 -7.96 3.25
CA PHE A 19 -22.34 -9.05 3.53
C PHE A 19 -21.64 -10.41 3.60
N VAL A 20 -20.66 -10.67 2.74
CA VAL A 20 -19.83 -11.88 2.82
C VAL A 20 -19.05 -11.90 4.14
N GLY A 21 -18.41 -10.79 4.52
CA GLY A 21 -17.70 -10.69 5.79
C GLY A 21 -18.59 -10.88 7.02
N ALA A 22 -19.75 -10.23 7.05
CA ALA A 22 -20.67 -10.28 8.18
C ALA A 22 -21.42 -11.62 8.28
N ARG A 23 -21.86 -12.18 7.15
CA ARG A 23 -22.78 -13.34 7.12
C ARG A 23 -22.08 -14.67 6.86
N ALA A 24 -21.05 -14.70 6.03
CA ALA A 24 -20.32 -15.93 5.73
C ALA A 24 -19.13 -16.14 6.68
N LEU A 25 -18.46 -15.06 7.09
CA LEU A 25 -17.27 -15.13 7.97
C LEU A 25 -17.55 -14.76 9.43
N GLY A 26 -18.78 -14.34 9.76
CA GLY A 26 -19.19 -14.00 11.14
C GLY A 26 -18.41 -12.84 11.75
N LEU A 27 -17.83 -11.96 10.92
CA LEU A 27 -17.00 -10.85 11.39
C LEU A 27 -17.87 -9.79 12.09
N SER A 28 -17.51 -9.45 13.32
CA SER A 28 -18.15 -8.40 14.10
C SER A 28 -18.01 -7.04 13.41
N SER A 29 -19.14 -6.42 13.04
CA SER A 29 -19.18 -5.06 12.48
C SER A 29 -18.64 -3.99 13.46
N THR A 30 -18.62 -4.29 14.76
CA THR A 30 -18.03 -3.43 15.80
C THR A 30 -16.52 -3.26 15.63
N ARG A 31 -15.84 -4.18 14.93
CA ARG A 31 -14.40 -4.11 14.63
C ARG A 31 -14.10 -3.52 13.25
N LEU A 32 -15.11 -3.12 12.49
CA LEU A 32 -14.94 -2.58 11.14
C LEU A 32 -14.08 -1.30 11.16
N GLY A 33 -14.31 -0.41 12.13
CA GLY A 33 -13.50 0.81 12.29
C GLY A 33 -12.02 0.52 12.55
N ALA A 34 -11.72 -0.48 13.39
CA ALA A 34 -10.34 -0.90 13.63
C ALA A 34 -9.70 -1.53 12.38
N ALA A 35 -10.47 -2.29 11.59
CA ALA A 35 -10.00 -2.85 10.33
C ALA A 35 -9.71 -1.75 9.29
N VAL A 36 -10.57 -0.74 9.19
CA VAL A 36 -10.34 0.44 8.33
C VAL A 36 -9.10 1.21 8.78
N GLY A 37 -8.91 1.38 10.09
CA GLY A 37 -7.68 1.99 10.63
C GLY A 37 -6.42 1.25 10.21
N LYS A 38 -6.40 -0.08 10.33
CA LYS A 38 -5.26 -0.90 9.86
C LYS A 38 -5.08 -0.85 8.34
N MET A 39 -6.16 -0.82 7.58
CA MET A 39 -6.10 -0.62 6.13
C MET A 39 -5.46 0.73 5.80
N LEU A 40 -5.89 1.83 6.43
CA LEU A 40 -5.31 3.16 6.23
C LEU A 40 -3.82 3.19 6.60
N GLU A 41 -3.42 2.49 7.65
CA GLU A 41 -2.02 2.35 8.01
C GLU A 41 -1.23 1.61 6.90
N SER A 42 -1.78 0.54 6.32
CA SER A 42 -1.14 -0.19 5.22
C SER A 42 -1.03 0.66 3.94
N VAL A 43 -2.05 1.48 3.65
CA VAL A 43 -2.04 2.44 2.54
C VAL A 43 -0.98 3.51 2.80
N GLY A 44 -0.92 4.07 4.00
CA GLY A 44 0.08 5.05 4.38
C GLY A 44 1.51 4.52 4.22
N MET A 45 1.78 3.29 4.68
CA MET A 45 3.09 2.65 4.47
C MET A 45 3.42 2.46 2.99
N THR A 46 2.45 2.01 2.19
CA THR A 46 2.61 1.87 0.74
C THR A 46 2.98 3.20 0.08
N LEU A 47 2.30 4.29 0.48
CA LEU A 47 2.58 5.63 -0.04
C LEU A 47 3.96 6.15 0.36
N ILE A 48 4.43 5.85 1.59
CA ILE A 48 5.78 6.21 2.04
C ILE A 48 6.83 5.49 1.19
N PHE A 49 6.68 4.19 0.96
CA PHE A 49 7.59 3.44 0.09
C PHE A 49 7.54 3.92 -1.35
N LEU A 50 6.36 4.29 -1.86
CA LEU A 50 6.23 4.87 -3.19
C LEU A 50 6.98 6.18 -3.31
N ALA A 51 6.80 7.10 -2.35
CA ALA A 51 7.52 8.37 -2.32
C ALA A 51 9.03 8.17 -2.24
N ALA A 52 9.49 7.24 -1.40
CA ALA A 52 10.91 6.90 -1.27
C ALA A 52 11.47 6.34 -2.59
N ASN A 53 10.79 5.35 -3.19
CA ASN A 53 11.21 4.73 -4.44
C ASN A 53 11.29 5.73 -5.59
N LEU A 54 10.28 6.59 -5.74
CA LEU A 54 10.27 7.61 -6.79
C LEU A 54 11.40 8.62 -6.58
N THR A 55 11.59 9.09 -5.34
CA THR A 55 12.66 10.03 -5.00
C THR A 55 14.03 9.43 -5.27
N THR A 56 14.29 8.21 -4.78
CA THR A 56 15.54 7.48 -5.02
C THR A 56 15.79 7.28 -6.51
N SER A 57 14.76 6.92 -7.28
CA SER A 57 14.89 6.71 -8.73
C SER A 57 15.24 7.99 -9.47
N VAL A 58 14.60 9.12 -9.13
CA VAL A 58 14.96 10.43 -9.69
C VAL A 58 16.41 10.79 -9.36
N LEU A 59 16.84 10.60 -8.12
CA LEU A 59 18.23 10.85 -7.71
C LEU A 59 19.23 10.00 -8.49
N ILE A 60 18.95 8.70 -8.68
CA ILE A 60 19.79 7.79 -9.47
C ILE A 60 19.87 8.27 -10.93
N VAL A 61 18.74 8.64 -11.54
CA VAL A 61 18.72 9.15 -12.92
C VAL A 61 19.56 10.42 -13.06
N LEU A 62 19.46 11.34 -12.10
CA LEU A 62 20.28 12.57 -12.08
C LEU A 62 21.78 12.26 -11.92
N ALA A 63 22.13 11.34 -11.03
CA ALA A 63 23.51 10.91 -10.82
C ALA A 63 24.11 10.29 -12.09
N VAL A 64 23.38 9.38 -12.75
CA VAL A 64 23.82 8.74 -14.00
C VAL A 64 24.01 9.78 -15.10
N ARG A 65 23.07 10.71 -15.27
CA ARG A 65 23.20 11.81 -16.24
C ARG A 65 24.45 12.65 -15.98
N SER A 66 24.71 12.98 -14.71
CA SER A 66 25.87 13.78 -14.32
C SER A 66 27.20 13.06 -14.56
N LEU A 67 27.25 11.75 -14.39
CA LEU A 67 28.49 10.97 -14.50
C LEU A 67 28.80 10.51 -15.93
N THR A 68 27.77 10.25 -16.74
CA THR A 68 27.93 9.63 -18.07
C THR A 68 27.66 10.58 -19.23
N GLY A 69 27.10 11.76 -18.98
CA GLY A 69 26.62 12.67 -20.02
C GLY A 69 25.49 12.11 -20.89
N THR A 70 24.96 10.93 -20.55
CA THR A 70 23.95 10.21 -21.33
C THR A 70 22.55 10.57 -20.84
N PHE A 71 21.63 10.83 -21.76
CA PHE A 71 20.26 11.20 -21.41
C PHE A 71 19.43 9.96 -21.02
N VAL A 72 19.45 9.59 -19.74
CA VAL A 72 18.56 8.54 -19.21
C VAL A 72 17.17 9.13 -18.98
N SER A 73 16.16 8.69 -19.73
CA SER A 73 14.80 9.23 -19.59
C SER A 73 14.24 9.02 -18.19
N ALA A 74 13.68 10.08 -17.60
CA ALA A 74 12.99 10.01 -16.32
C ALA A 74 11.62 9.30 -16.44
N TYR A 75 11.14 8.97 -17.65
CA TYR A 75 9.89 8.23 -17.82
C TYR A 75 9.89 6.85 -17.17
N ALA A 76 11.06 6.26 -16.89
CA ALA A 76 11.17 5.01 -16.14
C ALA A 76 10.61 5.11 -14.71
N THR A 77 10.40 6.32 -14.17
CA THR A 77 9.77 6.52 -12.86
C THR A 77 8.25 6.61 -12.90
N ASP A 78 7.63 6.68 -14.07
CA ASP A 78 6.18 6.80 -14.25
C ASP A 78 5.52 5.47 -14.62
N ASP A 79 6.04 4.36 -14.07
CA ASP A 79 5.51 3.02 -14.33
C ASP A 79 4.70 2.51 -13.11
N VAL A 80 3.57 1.86 -13.39
CA VAL A 80 2.71 1.21 -12.38
C VAL A 80 3.44 0.16 -11.54
N VAL A 81 4.56 -0.38 -12.05
CA VAL A 81 5.47 -1.26 -11.31
C VAL A 81 5.90 -0.64 -9.98
N TRP A 82 6.13 0.68 -9.92
CA TRP A 82 6.50 1.36 -8.68
C TRP A 82 5.42 1.26 -7.62
N LEU A 83 4.14 1.35 -8.01
CA LEU A 83 3.02 1.16 -7.09
C LEU A 83 2.98 -0.27 -6.56
N GLY A 84 3.14 -1.26 -7.45
CA GLY A 84 3.15 -2.68 -7.09
C GLY A 84 4.27 -3.04 -6.11
N VAL A 85 5.50 -2.62 -6.39
CA VAL A 85 6.66 -2.85 -5.51
C VAL A 85 6.46 -2.15 -4.16
N SER A 86 5.97 -0.92 -4.15
CA SER A 86 5.76 -0.15 -2.92
C SER A 86 4.66 -0.75 -2.04
N LEU A 87 3.63 -1.34 -2.64
CA LEU A 87 2.59 -2.08 -1.92
C LEU A 87 3.18 -3.30 -1.22
N ILE A 88 3.98 -4.10 -1.93
CA ILE A 88 4.64 -5.28 -1.37
C ILE A 88 5.57 -4.86 -0.22
N GLN A 89 6.37 -3.81 -0.41
CA GLN A 89 7.26 -3.28 0.63
C GLN A 89 6.48 -2.77 1.85
N GLY A 90 5.39 -2.03 1.65
CA GLY A 90 4.54 -1.53 2.72
C GLY A 90 3.93 -2.63 3.56
N LEU A 91 3.38 -3.67 2.91
CA LEU A 91 2.79 -4.82 3.58
C LEU A 91 3.84 -5.67 4.29
N ALA A 92 4.98 -5.95 3.65
CA ALA A 92 6.07 -6.71 4.24
C ALA A 92 6.65 -6.01 5.49
N PHE A 93 6.85 -4.70 5.41
CA PHE A 93 7.32 -3.90 6.55
C PHE A 93 6.31 -3.91 7.69
N GLN A 94 5.02 -3.74 7.39
CA GLN A 94 3.98 -3.76 8.42
C GLN A 94 3.90 -5.13 9.13
N ALA A 95 4.00 -6.22 8.38
CA ALA A 95 4.03 -7.58 8.92
C ALA A 95 5.28 -7.83 9.77
N TRP A 96 6.45 -7.40 9.31
CA TRP A 96 7.71 -7.53 10.05
C TRP A 96 7.69 -6.75 11.37
N ARG A 97 7.22 -5.49 11.34
CA ARG A 97 7.08 -4.66 12.54
C ARG A 97 6.11 -5.25 13.57
N GLY A 98 5.00 -5.84 13.10
CA GLY A 98 4.06 -6.55 13.98
C GLY A 98 4.69 -7.76 14.67
N SER A 99 5.41 -8.57 13.92
CA SER A 99 6.08 -9.78 14.44
C SER A 99 7.19 -9.46 15.46
N ALA A 100 7.91 -8.35 15.24
CA ALA A 100 8.94 -7.88 16.18
C ALA A 100 8.34 -7.39 17.51
N ALA A 101 7.18 -6.72 17.46
CA ALA A 101 6.49 -6.23 18.65
C ALA A 101 5.97 -7.39 19.54
N GLU A 102 5.45 -8.46 18.92
CA GLU A 102 4.98 -9.65 19.64
C GLU A 102 6.14 -10.41 20.30
N SER A 103 7.28 -10.53 19.60
CA SER A 103 8.47 -11.21 20.12
C SER A 103 9.04 -10.48 21.35
N GLY A 104 9.15 -9.15 21.29
CA GLY A 104 9.65 -8.34 22.41
C GLY A 104 8.73 -8.30 23.64
N ALA A 105 7.43 -8.59 23.49
CA ALA A 105 6.51 -8.71 24.62
C ALA A 105 6.64 -10.05 25.35
N ARG A 106 7.00 -11.13 24.64
CA ARG A 106 7.19 -12.47 25.21
C ARG A 106 8.47 -12.60 26.03
N ASP A 107 9.53 -11.88 25.69
CA ASP A 107 10.80 -11.87 26.44
C ASP A 107 10.75 -11.07 27.76
N ARG A 108 9.68 -10.30 28.00
CA ARG A 108 9.52 -9.45 29.21
C ARG A 108 8.52 -10.00 30.25
N GLY A 109 7.87 -11.13 29.97
CA GLY A 109 6.92 -11.79 30.88
C GLY A 109 7.55 -12.99 31.57
#